data_AF-A0A1V2UJ99-F1
#
_entry.id   AF-A0A1V2UJ99-F1
#
_cell.length_a   1.000
_cell.length_b   1.000
_cell.length_c   1.000
_cell.angle_alpha   90.00
_cell.angle_beta   90.00
_cell.angle_gamma   90.00
#
_symmetry.space_group_name_H-M   'P 1'
#
loop_
_entity.id
_entity.type
_entity.pdbx_description
1 polymer ?
#
loop_
_entity_poly.entity_id
_entity_poly.type
_entity_poly.pdbx_seq_one_letter_code
_entity_poly.pdbx_strand_id
1 'polypeptide(L)'
;MDFQSIDPKLASYLKDKGTTFFPQKEQKQSKLHWLLLILFGWLTIATLTQQLLLMAGFLLIAALIKGPGMLLWGIVYSFLVGLFPPIAFLLSVIFLLLNVQTIVKNWRVTMVGIFFYGYPLAMNALRHLTDWDTRWFFAISLLLGLVILHSLLTKIYARYGNSRLIAWYILCIPFSIVAALLPTKVKQRLKLKKVGR
;
A
#
# COMPACT_ATOMS: atom_id res chain seq x y z
N MET A 1 33.47 -1.61 -25.16
CA MET A 1 33.94 -2.98 -24.87
C MET A 1 32.74 -3.78 -24.47
N ASP A 2 32.38 -4.78 -25.28
CA ASP A 2 31.15 -5.54 -25.12
C ASP A 2 31.40 -6.70 -24.13
N PHE A 3 30.70 -6.73 -23.00
CA PHE A 3 30.95 -7.72 -21.95
C PHE A 3 30.72 -9.16 -22.43
N GLN A 4 29.93 -9.33 -23.50
CA GLN A 4 29.69 -10.63 -24.15
C GLN A 4 30.92 -11.19 -24.88
N SER A 5 31.85 -10.33 -25.35
CA SER A 5 33.03 -10.79 -26.07
C SER A 5 34.18 -11.19 -25.14
N ILE A 6 34.12 -10.80 -23.86
CA ILE A 6 35.18 -11.03 -22.88
C ILE A 6 35.01 -12.39 -22.19
N ASP A 7 33.77 -12.75 -21.83
CA ASP A 7 33.50 -14.05 -21.21
C ASP A 7 32.09 -14.57 -21.52
N PRO A 8 31.91 -15.28 -22.66
CA PRO A 8 30.59 -15.71 -23.12
C PRO A 8 29.94 -16.74 -22.18
N LYS A 9 30.74 -17.51 -21.44
CA LYS A 9 30.24 -18.45 -20.43
C LYS A 9 29.70 -17.71 -19.22
N LEU A 10 30.40 -16.69 -18.73
CA LEU A 10 29.96 -15.92 -17.59
C LEU A 10 28.74 -15.04 -17.94
N ALA A 11 28.71 -14.48 -19.15
CA ALA A 11 27.58 -13.71 -19.66
C ALA A 11 26.32 -14.59 -19.84
N SER A 12 26.45 -15.81 -20.37
CA SER A 12 25.33 -16.75 -20.46
C SER A 12 24.87 -17.25 -19.09
N TYR A 13 25.80 -17.49 -18.16
CA TYR A 13 25.48 -17.88 -16.78
C TYR A 13 24.75 -16.79 -16.00
N LEU A 14 25.13 -15.52 -16.19
CA LEU A 14 24.44 -14.36 -15.60
C LEU A 14 23.11 -14.06 -16.27
N LYS A 15 22.97 -14.34 -17.57
CA LYS A 15 21.69 -14.20 -18.30
C LYS A 15 20.71 -15.27 -17.84
N ASP A 16 21.16 -16.51 -17.70
CA ASP A 16 20.37 -17.65 -17.23
C ASP A 16 20.00 -17.53 -15.75
N LYS A 17 20.93 -17.02 -14.91
CA LYS A 17 20.60 -16.67 -13.51
C LYS A 17 19.76 -15.41 -13.39
N GLY A 18 20.01 -14.39 -14.22
CA GLY A 18 19.26 -13.14 -14.23
C GLY A 18 17.79 -13.32 -14.63
N THR A 19 17.48 -14.32 -15.45
CA THR A 19 16.10 -14.72 -15.79
C THR A 19 15.49 -15.69 -14.77
N THR A 20 16.29 -16.49 -14.05
CA THR A 20 15.78 -17.46 -13.04
C THR A 20 15.66 -16.92 -11.61
N PHE A 21 16.28 -15.79 -11.25
CA PHE A 21 16.12 -15.20 -9.91
C PHE A 21 14.70 -14.68 -9.62
N PHE A 22 13.90 -14.43 -10.65
CA PHE A 22 12.46 -14.22 -10.52
C PHE A 22 11.76 -14.91 -11.70
N PRO A 23 11.30 -16.16 -11.56
CA PRO A 23 10.22 -16.58 -12.43
C PRO A 23 9.09 -15.59 -12.16
N GLN A 24 8.83 -14.67 -13.11
CA GLN A 24 7.59 -13.91 -13.15
C GLN A 24 6.50 -14.94 -13.37
N LYS A 25 6.12 -15.62 -12.29
CA LYS A 25 5.00 -16.53 -12.24
C LYS A 25 3.83 -15.68 -12.70
N GLU A 26 3.34 -15.93 -13.91
CA GLU A 26 2.23 -15.18 -14.48
C GLU A 26 1.15 -15.05 -13.42
N GLN A 27 1.03 -13.83 -12.91
CA GLN A 27 0.34 -13.67 -11.66
C GLN A 27 -1.14 -13.60 -11.93
N LYS A 28 -1.81 -14.75 -11.78
CA LYS A 28 -3.28 -14.84 -11.81
C LYS A 28 -3.86 -13.74 -10.93
N GLN A 29 -4.74 -12.92 -11.52
CA GLN A 29 -5.51 -11.92 -10.83
C GLN A 29 -6.17 -12.57 -9.60
N SER A 30 -5.76 -12.15 -8.40
CA SER A 30 -6.31 -12.73 -7.16
C SER A 30 -7.76 -12.25 -6.97
N LYS A 31 -8.56 -12.97 -6.17
CA LYS A 31 -9.91 -12.51 -5.78
C LYS A 31 -9.92 -11.07 -5.22
N LEU A 32 -8.82 -10.67 -4.56
CA LEU A 32 -8.64 -9.30 -4.05
C LEU A 32 -8.53 -8.22 -5.14
N HIS A 33 -8.10 -8.57 -6.35
CA HIS A 33 -8.07 -7.63 -7.48
C HIS A 33 -9.48 -7.20 -7.86
N TRP A 34 -10.38 -8.17 -8.03
CA TRP A 34 -11.77 -7.91 -8.35
C TRP A 34 -12.48 -7.19 -7.21
N LEU A 35 -12.20 -7.59 -5.96
CA LEU A 35 -12.70 -6.89 -4.78
C LEU A 35 -12.27 -5.42 -4.75
N LEU A 36 -11.02 -5.11 -5.09
CA LEU A 36 -10.54 -3.72 -5.21
C LEU A 36 -11.29 -2.93 -6.29
N LEU A 37 -11.52 -3.51 -7.46
CA LEU A 37 -12.28 -2.85 -8.52
C LEU A 37 -13.72 -2.58 -8.09
N ILE A 38 -14.36 -3.53 -7.41
CA ILE A 38 -15.72 -3.36 -6.88
C ILE A 38 -15.74 -2.26 -5.81
N LEU A 39 -14.81 -2.28 -4.85
CA LEU A 39 -14.72 -1.25 -3.81
C LEU A 39 -14.44 0.13 -4.43
N PHE A 40 -13.58 0.22 -5.42
CA PHE A 40 -13.30 1.47 -6.13
C PHE A 40 -14.52 1.99 -6.89
N GLY A 41 -15.23 1.11 -7.59
CA GLY A 41 -16.47 1.45 -8.28
C GLY A 41 -17.50 1.97 -7.28
N TRP A 42 -17.63 1.33 -6.12
CA TRP A 42 -18.50 1.79 -5.05
C TRP A 42 -18.07 3.17 -4.53
N LEU A 43 -16.78 3.39 -4.25
CA LEU A 43 -16.29 4.70 -3.85
C LEU A 43 -16.61 5.77 -4.90
N THR A 44 -16.53 5.46 -6.19
CA THR A 44 -16.74 6.43 -7.28
C THR A 44 -18.22 6.85 -7.40
N ILE A 45 -19.16 5.95 -7.13
CA ILE A 45 -20.61 6.24 -7.15
C ILE A 45 -21.08 6.87 -5.83
N ALA A 46 -20.42 6.54 -4.72
CA ALA A 46 -20.81 6.95 -3.39
C ALA A 46 -20.82 8.48 -3.23
N THR A 47 -21.80 8.98 -2.49
CA THR A 47 -21.83 10.37 -2.03
C THR A 47 -20.65 10.67 -1.10
N LEU A 48 -20.29 11.95 -0.91
CA LEU A 48 -19.15 12.34 -0.07
C LEU A 48 -19.22 11.73 1.34
N THR A 49 -20.39 11.74 1.96
CA THR A 49 -20.62 11.13 3.29
C THR A 49 -20.40 9.62 3.27
N GLN A 50 -20.86 8.93 2.22
CA GLN A 50 -20.65 7.49 2.05
C GLN A 50 -19.19 7.14 1.75
N GLN A 51 -18.48 7.97 0.98
CA GLN A 51 -17.04 7.82 0.73
C GLN A 51 -16.24 7.91 2.04
N LEU A 52 -16.55 8.90 2.88
CA LEU A 52 -15.93 9.07 4.20
C LEU A 52 -16.22 7.88 5.12
N LEU A 53 -17.47 7.39 5.13
CA LEU A 53 -17.85 6.19 5.89
C LEU A 53 -17.11 4.93 5.40
N LEU A 54 -16.98 4.74 4.09
CA LEU A 54 -16.21 3.63 3.51
C LEU A 54 -14.73 3.71 3.89
N MET A 55 -14.12 4.90 3.81
CA MET A 55 -12.73 5.11 4.26
C MET A 55 -12.58 4.85 5.76
N ALA A 56 -13.53 5.28 6.59
CA ALA A 56 -13.55 4.99 8.01
C ALA A 56 -13.69 3.48 8.29
N GLY A 57 -14.52 2.78 7.52
CA GLY A 57 -14.66 1.32 7.59
C GLY A 57 -13.37 0.59 7.25
N PHE A 58 -12.69 0.98 6.15
CA PHE A 58 -11.38 0.43 5.81
C PHE A 58 -10.33 0.71 6.89
N LEU A 59 -10.37 1.91 7.48
CA LEU A 59 -9.50 2.27 8.59
C LEU A 59 -9.76 1.38 9.82
N LEU A 60 -11.02 1.12 10.17
CA LEU A 60 -11.38 0.24 11.29
C LEU A 60 -10.88 -1.19 11.05
N ILE A 61 -11.14 -1.75 9.86
CA ILE A 61 -10.68 -3.11 9.50
C ILE A 61 -9.15 -3.17 9.55
N ALA A 62 -8.47 -2.19 8.97
CA ALA A 62 -7.02 -2.11 9.00
C ALA A 62 -6.48 -1.94 10.44
N ALA A 63 -7.14 -1.16 11.28
CA ALA A 63 -6.78 -0.98 12.69
C ALA A 63 -6.97 -2.25 13.52
N LEU A 64 -8.03 -3.02 13.28
CA LEU A 64 -8.29 -4.31 13.92
C LEU A 64 -7.23 -5.36 13.57
N ILE A 65 -6.73 -5.35 12.33
CA ILE A 65 -5.75 -6.33 11.86
C ILE A 65 -4.32 -5.88 12.17
N LYS A 66 -3.95 -4.65 11.80
CA LYS A 66 -2.58 -4.12 12.01
C LYS A 66 -2.33 -3.62 13.43
N GLY A 67 -3.35 -3.13 14.14
CA GLY A 67 -3.19 -2.57 15.48
C GLY A 67 -2.61 -3.57 16.49
N PRO A 68 -3.19 -4.77 16.65
CA PRO A 68 -2.65 -5.80 17.52
C PRO A 68 -1.26 -6.27 17.09
N GLY A 69 -1.04 -6.39 15.77
CA GLY A 69 0.26 -6.77 15.21
C GLY A 69 1.36 -5.76 15.53
N MET A 70 1.08 -4.46 15.39
CA MET A 70 2.02 -3.39 15.76
C MET A 70 2.34 -3.41 17.26
N LEU A 71 1.39 -3.77 18.11
CA LEU A 71 1.62 -3.91 19.56
C LEU A 71 2.54 -5.08 19.87
N LEU A 72 2.28 -6.27 19.32
CA LEU A 72 3.14 -7.45 19.51
C LEU A 72 4.56 -7.19 19.03
N TRP A 73 4.72 -6.60 17.84
CA TRP A 73 6.03 -6.20 17.33
C TRP A 73 6.70 -5.16 18.22
N GLY A 74 5.94 -4.21 18.76
CA GLY A 74 6.46 -3.22 19.71
C GLY A 74 6.97 -3.86 20.99
N ILE A 75 6.26 -4.86 21.53
CA ILE A 75 6.66 -5.60 22.73
C ILE A 75 7.93 -6.40 22.45
N VAL A 76 7.98 -7.15 21.35
CA VAL A 76 9.15 -7.95 20.95
C VAL A 76 10.35 -7.04 20.72
N TYR A 77 10.17 -5.91 20.03
CA TYR A 77 11.23 -4.92 19.82
C TYR A 77 11.72 -4.32 21.13
N SER A 78 10.82 -3.88 22.01
CA SER A 78 11.19 -3.34 23.32
C SER A 78 11.87 -4.38 24.21
N PHE A 79 11.48 -5.65 24.11
CA PHE A 79 12.13 -6.75 24.81
C PHE A 79 13.55 -7.01 24.28
N LEU A 80 13.73 -7.10 22.95
CA LEU A 80 15.03 -7.27 22.30
C LEU A 80 15.99 -6.10 22.61
N VAL A 81 15.48 -4.87 22.56
CA VAL A 81 16.23 -3.64 22.91
C VAL A 81 16.59 -3.60 24.39
N GLY A 82 15.68 -4.04 25.26
CA GLY A 82 15.90 -4.11 26.70
C GLY A 82 16.90 -5.18 27.12
N LEU A 83 16.98 -6.29 26.37
CA LEU A 83 17.89 -7.41 26.66
C LEU A 83 19.34 -7.09 26.30
N PHE A 84 19.56 -6.31 25.24
CA PHE A 84 20.90 -5.94 24.77
C PHE A 84 20.93 -4.49 24.22
N PRO A 85 21.32 -3.49 25.03
CA PRO A 85 21.41 -2.09 24.62
C PRO A 85 22.22 -1.82 23.33
N PRO A 86 23.35 -2.51 23.05
CA PRO A 86 24.11 -2.32 21.81
C PRO A 86 23.38 -2.79 20.54
N ILE A 87 22.54 -3.82 20.66
CA ILE A 87 21.78 -4.40 19.55
C ILE A 87 20.69 -3.42 19.09
N ALA A 88 20.20 -2.54 19.98
CA ALA A 88 19.22 -1.51 19.67
C ALA A 88 19.71 -0.49 18.62
N PHE A 89 20.99 -0.12 18.72
CA PHE A 89 21.62 0.79 17.76
C PHE A 89 21.74 0.13 16.38
N LEU A 90 22.23 -1.12 16.34
CA LEU A 90 22.30 -1.94 15.12
C LEU A 90 20.93 -2.13 14.46
N LEU A 91 19.91 -2.48 15.22
CA LEU A 91 18.54 -2.62 14.72
C LEU A 91 18.01 -1.29 14.17
N SER A 92 18.28 -0.16 14.82
CA SER A 92 17.82 1.14 14.36
C SER A 92 18.45 1.54 13.02
N VAL A 93 19.75 1.26 12.83
CA VAL A 93 20.46 1.50 11.56
C VAL A 93 19.94 0.58 10.46
N ILE A 94 19.70 -0.71 10.76
CA ILE A 94 19.11 -1.67 9.81
C ILE A 94 17.70 -1.23 9.43
N PHE A 95 16.86 -0.82 10.40
CA PHE A 95 15.53 -0.31 10.13
C PHE A 95 15.56 0.97 9.29
N LEU A 96 16.51 1.87 9.52
CA LEU A 96 16.67 3.08 8.72
C LEU A 96 16.97 2.73 7.25
N LEU A 97 17.95 1.84 7.02
CA LEU A 97 18.34 1.40 5.68
C LEU A 97 17.19 0.68 4.95
N LEU A 98 16.49 -0.21 5.65
CA LEU A 98 15.31 -0.90 5.11
C LEU A 98 14.18 0.10 4.79
N ASN A 99 13.92 1.09 5.63
CA ASN A 99 12.86 2.08 5.39
C ASN A 99 13.14 2.95 4.16
N VAL A 100 14.38 3.41 3.94
CA VAL A 100 14.74 4.22 2.76
C VAL A 100 14.53 3.43 1.47
N GLN A 101 14.99 2.18 1.43
CA GLN A 101 14.81 1.30 0.28
C GLN A 101 13.32 0.98 0.04
N THR A 102 12.53 0.87 1.11
CA THR A 102 11.08 0.64 1.03
C THR A 102 10.35 1.86 0.50
N ILE A 103 10.71 3.08 0.91
CA ILE A 103 10.08 4.32 0.43
C ILE A 103 10.29 4.50 -1.09
N VAL A 104 11.53 4.37 -1.57
CA VAL A 104 11.87 4.54 -3.00
C VAL A 104 11.24 3.41 -3.84
N LYS A 105 11.25 2.18 -3.34
CA LYS A 105 10.68 1.01 -4.04
C LYS A 105 9.14 1.01 -4.04
N ASN A 106 8.47 1.65 -3.07
CA ASN A 106 7.02 1.54 -2.89
C ASN A 106 6.22 2.79 -3.34
N TRP A 107 6.88 3.76 -3.97
CA TRP A 107 6.23 4.99 -4.45
C TRP A 107 5.14 4.71 -5.50
N ARG A 108 5.32 3.71 -6.38
CA ARG A 108 4.33 3.33 -7.41
C ARG A 108 3.05 2.77 -6.81
N VAL A 109 3.18 1.91 -5.79
CA VAL A 109 2.04 1.37 -5.05
C VAL A 109 1.33 2.51 -4.31
N THR A 110 2.09 3.45 -3.77
CA THR A 110 1.56 4.65 -3.13
C THR A 110 0.80 5.53 -4.14
N MET A 111 1.30 5.71 -5.36
CA MET A 111 0.55 6.42 -6.42
C MET A 111 -0.75 5.74 -6.81
N VAL A 112 -0.77 4.41 -6.93
CA VAL A 112 -2.02 3.67 -7.19
C VAL A 112 -2.98 3.77 -6.02
N GLY A 113 -2.46 3.81 -4.80
CA GLY A 113 -3.22 4.14 -3.61
C GLY A 113 -3.82 5.54 -3.62
N ILE A 114 -3.02 6.55 -3.98
CA ILE A 114 -3.48 7.94 -4.13
C ILE A 114 -4.56 8.01 -5.19
N PHE A 115 -4.41 7.31 -6.31
CA PHE A 115 -5.45 7.24 -7.34
C PHE A 115 -6.72 6.57 -6.81
N PHE A 116 -6.59 5.45 -6.09
CA PHE A 116 -7.72 4.69 -5.54
C PHE A 116 -8.64 5.52 -4.64
N TYR A 117 -8.07 6.36 -3.77
CA TYR A 117 -8.85 7.21 -2.86
C TYR A 117 -9.08 8.63 -3.40
N GLY A 118 -8.10 9.17 -4.12
CA GLY A 118 -8.10 10.54 -4.61
C GLY A 118 -9.00 10.74 -5.83
N TYR A 119 -9.08 9.76 -6.74
CA TYR A 119 -9.93 9.88 -7.93
C TYR A 119 -11.42 10.03 -7.57
N PRO A 120 -12.02 9.17 -6.72
CA PRO A 120 -13.42 9.33 -6.31
C PRO A 120 -13.72 10.65 -5.61
N LEU A 121 -12.79 11.14 -4.79
CA LEU A 121 -12.91 12.42 -4.09
C LEU A 121 -12.84 13.60 -5.08
N ALA A 122 -11.88 13.57 -6.01
CA ALA A 122 -11.71 14.60 -7.04
C ALA A 122 -12.93 14.67 -7.97
N MET A 123 -13.49 13.52 -8.36
CA MET A 123 -14.69 13.48 -9.20
C MET A 123 -15.94 14.01 -8.48
N ASN A 124 -16.10 13.71 -7.18
CA ASN A 124 -17.18 14.30 -6.39
C ASN A 124 -17.00 15.82 -6.21
N ALA A 125 -15.76 16.29 -5.98
CA ALA A 125 -15.48 17.72 -5.90
C ALA A 125 -15.77 18.43 -7.23
N LEU A 126 -15.34 17.86 -8.36
CA LEU A 126 -15.65 18.37 -9.70
C LEU A 126 -17.16 18.43 -9.96
N ARG A 127 -17.92 17.41 -9.54
CA ARG A 127 -19.38 17.41 -9.70
C ARG A 127 -20.04 18.56 -8.93
N HIS A 128 -19.57 18.82 -7.70
CA HIS A 128 -20.09 19.92 -6.88
C HIS A 128 -19.71 21.30 -7.42
N LEU A 129 -18.56 21.44 -8.09
CA LEU A 129 -18.11 22.73 -8.62
C LEU A 129 -18.76 23.09 -9.96
N THR A 130 -19.13 22.09 -10.76
CA THR A 130 -19.61 22.32 -12.13
C THR A 130 -21.10 22.02 -12.31
N ASP A 131 -21.81 21.62 -11.24
CA ASP A 131 -23.24 21.20 -11.25
C ASP A 131 -23.57 20.15 -12.32
N TRP A 132 -22.59 19.34 -12.72
CA TRP A 132 -22.75 18.30 -13.74
C TRP A 132 -23.43 17.07 -13.13
N ASP A 133 -24.71 17.20 -12.85
CA ASP A 133 -25.55 16.11 -12.36
C ASP A 133 -26.17 15.27 -13.50
N THR A 134 -25.33 14.92 -14.48
CA THR A 134 -25.76 14.13 -15.62
C THR A 134 -25.35 12.67 -15.40
N ARG A 135 -26.31 11.75 -15.53
CA ARG A 135 -26.07 10.29 -15.44
C ARG A 135 -24.92 9.80 -16.34
N TRP A 136 -24.71 10.47 -17.48
CA TRP A 136 -23.60 10.20 -18.39
C TRP A 136 -22.23 10.54 -17.80
N PHE A 137 -22.12 11.65 -17.06
CA PHE A 137 -20.87 12.02 -16.40
C PHE A 137 -20.45 10.94 -15.40
N PHE A 138 -21.40 10.40 -14.64
CA PHE A 138 -21.18 9.24 -13.75
C PHE A 138 -20.66 8.02 -14.48
N ALA A 139 -21.37 7.60 -15.53
CA ALA A 139 -21.02 6.38 -16.25
C ALA A 139 -19.63 6.50 -16.88
N ILE A 140 -19.32 7.65 -17.48
CA ILE A 140 -18.02 7.91 -18.12
C ILE A 140 -16.91 7.98 -17.08
N SER A 141 -17.10 8.71 -15.97
CA SER A 141 -16.11 8.81 -14.90
C SER A 141 -15.84 7.44 -14.27
N LEU A 142 -16.88 6.65 -13.99
CA LEU A 142 -16.73 5.32 -13.43
C LEU A 142 -15.97 4.37 -14.38
N LEU A 143 -16.37 4.33 -15.65
CA LEU A 143 -15.75 3.47 -16.65
C LEU A 143 -14.26 3.84 -16.82
N LEU A 144 -13.98 5.13 -16.99
CA LEU A 144 -12.63 5.65 -17.15
C LEU A 144 -11.78 5.38 -15.90
N GLY A 145 -12.32 5.62 -14.71
CA GLY A 145 -11.66 5.31 -13.43
C GLY A 145 -11.33 3.82 -13.28
N LEU A 146 -12.28 2.93 -13.62
CA LEU A 146 -12.09 1.47 -13.54
C LEU A 146 -11.03 0.97 -14.52
N VAL A 147 -11.03 1.45 -15.77
CA VAL A 147 -10.05 1.07 -16.79
C VAL A 147 -8.64 1.51 -16.39
N ILE A 148 -8.50 2.74 -15.89
CA ILE A 148 -7.22 3.26 -15.41
C ILE A 148 -6.75 2.45 -14.20
N LEU A 149 -7.61 2.24 -13.20
CA LEU A 149 -7.24 1.48 -12.00
C LEU A 149 -6.85 0.04 -12.34
N HIS A 150 -7.61 -0.63 -13.21
CA HIS A 150 -7.29 -1.98 -13.67
C HIS A 150 -5.90 -2.04 -14.34
N SER A 151 -5.62 -1.09 -15.23
CA SER A 151 -4.33 -0.99 -15.93
C SER A 151 -3.18 -0.70 -14.98
N LEU A 152 -3.41 0.15 -13.96
CA LEU A 152 -2.42 0.46 -12.93
C LEU A 152 -2.11 -0.77 -12.05
N LEU A 153 -3.15 -1.47 -11.58
CA LEU A 153 -3.00 -2.67 -10.75
C LEU A 153 -2.24 -3.77 -11.48
N THR A 154 -2.61 -4.06 -12.73
CA THR A 154 -1.94 -5.08 -13.56
C THR A 154 -0.47 -4.76 -13.81
N LYS A 155 -0.13 -3.49 -14.11
CA LYS A 155 1.27 -3.05 -14.25
C LYS A 155 2.09 -3.22 -12.96
N ILE A 156 1.49 -2.97 -11.79
CA ILE A 156 2.17 -3.19 -10.52
C ILE A 156 2.30 -4.69 -10.22
N TYR A 157 1.27 -5.49 -10.48
CA TYR A 157 1.34 -6.94 -10.26
C TYR A 157 2.45 -7.60 -11.06
N ALA A 158 2.61 -7.22 -12.32
CA ALA A 158 3.69 -7.71 -13.19
C ALA A 158 5.09 -7.42 -12.62
N ARG A 159 5.25 -6.30 -11.90
CA ARG A 159 6.56 -5.86 -11.39
C ARG A 159 6.89 -6.40 -10.00
N TYR A 160 5.92 -6.46 -9.09
CA TYR A 160 6.17 -6.80 -7.68
C TYR A 160 5.78 -8.24 -7.32
N GLY A 161 5.10 -8.98 -8.20
CA GLY A 161 4.85 -10.41 -8.01
C GLY A 161 4.03 -10.77 -6.77
N ASN A 162 3.33 -9.83 -6.11
CA ASN A 162 2.40 -10.17 -5.01
C ASN A 162 1.13 -9.30 -4.99
N SER A 163 0.08 -9.75 -5.67
CA SER A 163 -1.18 -9.01 -5.84
C SER A 163 -1.97 -8.92 -4.54
N ARG A 164 -1.86 -9.92 -3.65
CA ARG A 164 -2.49 -9.87 -2.33
C ARG A 164 -1.85 -8.82 -1.43
N LEU A 165 -0.52 -8.78 -1.37
CA LEU A 165 0.18 -7.79 -0.53
C LEU A 165 -0.10 -6.37 -1.00
N ILE A 166 -0.10 -6.14 -2.32
CA ILE A 166 -0.44 -4.83 -2.89
C ILE A 166 -1.86 -4.44 -2.54
N ALA A 167 -2.81 -5.37 -2.64
CA ALA A 167 -4.19 -5.09 -2.30
C ALA A 167 -4.37 -4.71 -0.83
N TRP A 168 -3.73 -5.47 0.07
CA TRP A 168 -3.70 -5.15 1.49
C TRP A 168 -3.03 -3.80 1.78
N TYR A 169 -1.97 -3.47 1.04
CA TYR A 169 -1.29 -2.19 1.18
C TYR A 169 -2.23 -1.04 0.85
N ILE A 170 -2.92 -1.11 -0.30
CA ILE A 170 -3.89 -0.08 -0.74
C ILE A 170 -5.01 0.09 0.29
N LEU A 171 -5.58 -1.00 0.81
CA LEU A 171 -6.61 -0.93 1.85
C LEU A 171 -6.12 -0.30 3.16
N CYS A 172 -4.84 -0.44 3.49
CA CYS A 172 -4.26 0.07 4.73
C CYS A 172 -3.78 1.54 4.64
N ILE A 173 -3.86 2.19 3.49
CA ILE A 173 -3.43 3.59 3.31
C ILE A 173 -4.12 4.55 4.29
N PRO A 174 -5.46 4.57 4.43
CA PRO A 174 -6.12 5.49 5.36
C PRO A 174 -5.64 5.31 6.80
N PHE A 175 -5.46 4.07 7.25
CA PHE A 175 -4.86 3.79 8.57
C PHE A 175 -3.44 4.34 8.68
N SER A 176 -2.63 4.19 7.64
CA SER A 176 -1.23 4.65 7.63
C SER A 176 -1.14 6.18 7.73
N ILE A 177 -2.03 6.90 7.06
CA ILE A 177 -2.13 8.37 7.14
C ILE A 177 -2.51 8.81 8.56
N VAL A 178 -3.53 8.19 9.15
CA VAL A 178 -3.95 8.53 10.53
C VAL A 178 -2.88 8.14 11.55
N ALA A 179 -2.23 6.99 11.38
CA ALA A 179 -1.09 6.58 12.21
C ALA A 179 0.09 7.56 12.11
N ALA A 180 0.33 8.15 10.92
CA ALA A 180 1.35 9.18 10.73
C ALA A 180 0.95 10.51 11.40
N LEU A 181 -0.31 10.93 11.24
CA LEU A 181 -0.83 12.18 11.83
C LEU A 181 -1.01 12.13 13.35
N LEU A 182 -1.11 10.93 13.95
CA LEU A 182 -1.31 10.76 15.38
C LEU A 182 -0.14 11.38 16.18
N PRO A 183 -0.40 12.40 17.02
CA PRO A 183 0.64 13.07 17.80
C PRO A 183 1.29 12.08 18.78
N THR A 184 2.61 12.19 18.93
CA THR A 184 3.45 11.33 19.79
C THR A 184 2.93 11.21 21.22
N LYS A 185 2.34 12.29 21.76
CA LYS A 185 1.74 12.35 23.11
C LYS A 185 0.51 11.44 23.27
N VAL A 186 -0.31 11.27 22.23
CA VAL A 186 -1.50 10.38 22.25
C VAL A 186 -1.07 8.91 22.09
N LYS A 187 -0.05 8.65 21.26
CA LYS A 187 0.60 7.33 21.16
C LYS A 187 1.15 6.86 22.51
N GLN A 188 1.75 7.76 23.29
CA GLN A 188 2.24 7.47 24.64
C GLN A 188 1.10 7.24 25.65
N ARG A 189 0.03 8.06 25.63
CA ARG A 189 -1.11 7.87 26.55
C ARG A 189 -1.87 6.55 26.33
N LEU A 190 -1.99 6.09 25.08
CA LEU A 190 -2.57 4.79 24.76
C LEU A 190 -1.70 3.62 25.23
N LYS A 191 -0.37 3.76 25.19
CA LYS A 191 0.56 2.79 25.79
C LYS A 191 0.45 2.78 27.32
N LEU A 192 0.41 3.94 27.96
CA LEU A 192 0.41 4.07 29.43
C LEU A 192 -0.89 3.59 30.08
N LYS A 193 -2.05 3.78 29.45
CA LYS A 193 -3.34 3.34 29.99
C LYS A 193 -3.49 1.81 30.09
N LYS A 194 -2.56 1.04 29.52
CA LYS A 194 -2.57 -0.43 29.53
C LYS A 194 -1.44 -1.06 30.36
N VAL A 195 -0.53 -0.26 30.92
CA VAL A 195 0.50 -0.72 31.88
C VAL A 195 0.03 -0.55 33.33
N GLY A 196 -1.04 0.23 33.55
CA GLY A 196 -1.65 0.45 34.86
C GLY A 196 -2.90 -0.40 35.15
N ARG A 197 -3.00 -1.61 34.59
CA ARG A 197 -3.96 -2.65 35.01
C ARG A 197 -3.26 -4.00 35.03
#